data_AF-A0A3B4HBJ2-F1
#
_entry.id   AF-A0A3B4HBJ2-F1
#
_cell.length_a   1.000
_cell.length_b   1.000
_cell.length_c   1.000
_cell.angle_alpha   90.00
_cell.angle_beta   90.00
_cell.angle_gamma   90.00
#
_symmetry.space_group_name_H-M   'P 1'
#
loop_
_entity.id
_entity.type
_entity.pdbx_description
1 polymer ?
#
loop_
_entity_poly.entity_id
_entity_poly.type
_entity_poly.pdbx_seq_one_letter_code
_entity_poly.pdbx_strand_id
1 'polypeptide(L)' 'MERWRGRVALVTGASVGIGAAIAVELVRQKSRFVLK' A
#
# COMPACT_ATOMS: atom_id res chain seq x y z
N MET A 1 7.71 7.66 1.67
CA MET A 1 7.95 6.28 2.13
C MET A 1 9.27 5.73 1.56
N GLU A 2 10.38 6.47 1.70
CA GLU A 2 11.68 6.09 1.10
C GLU A 2 12.14 4.69 1.56
N ARG A 3 11.99 4.40 2.85
CA ARG A 3 12.33 3.11 3.47
C ARG A 3 11.60 1.92 2.84
N TRP A 4 10.41 2.12 2.27
CA TRP A 4 9.52 1.05 1.81
C TRP A 4 9.53 0.85 0.29
N ARG A 5 10.35 1.63 -0.44
CA ARG A 5 10.53 1.45 -1.88
C ARG A 5 11.05 0.04 -2.19
N GLY A 6 10.46 -0.60 -3.20
CA GLY A 6 10.82 -1.95 -3.63
C GLY A 6 10.39 -3.08 -2.69
N ARG A 7 9.73 -2.78 -1.56
CA ARG A 7 9.19 -3.81 -0.65
C ARG A 7 7.75 -4.19 -1.00
N VAL A 8 7.33 -5.33 -0.46
CA VAL A 8 5.94 -5.81 -0.49
C VAL A 8 5.25 -5.44 0.82
N ALA A 9 4.10 -4.77 0.74
CA ALA A 9 3.25 -4.47 1.89
C ALA A 9 1.95 -5.29 1.85
N LEU A 10 1.54 -5.85 2.99
CA LEU A 10 0.21 -6.44 3.15
C LEU A 10 -0.72 -5.36 3.73
N VAL A 11 -1.80 -5.04 3.02
CA VAL A 11 -2.81 -4.08 3.48
C VAL A 11 -4.12 -4.80 3.69
N THR A 12 -4.57 -4.87 4.94
CA THR A 12 -5.89 -5.37 5.30
C THR A 12 -6.91 -4.23 5.29
N GLY A 13 -8.15 -4.52 4.90
CA GLY A 13 -9.20 -3.50 4.85
C GLY A 13 -8.94 -2.40 3.79
N ALA A 14 -8.35 -2.76 2.66
CA ALA A 14 -8.00 -1.80 1.60
C ALA A 14 -9.17 -1.36 0.71
N SER A 15 -10.38 -1.84 0.98
CA SER A 15 -11.56 -1.52 0.17
C SER A 15 -12.07 -0.10 0.40
N VAL A 16 -11.90 0.45 1.61
CA VAL A 16 -12.43 1.76 2.00
C VAL A 16 -11.54 2.46 3.05
N GLY A 17 -11.81 3.75 3.29
CA GLY A 17 -11.21 4.50 4.40
C GLY A 17 -9.68 4.58 4.34
N ILE A 18 -9.04 4.44 5.50
CA ILE A 18 -7.59 4.63 5.64
C ILE A 18 -6.81 3.55 4.88
N GLY A 19 -7.29 2.30 4.90
CA GLY A 19 -6.64 1.20 4.17
C GLY A 19 -6.59 1.46 2.67
N ALA A 20 -7.67 1.98 2.09
CA ALA A 20 -7.71 2.36 0.68
C ALA A 20 -6.73 3.50 0.36
N ALA A 21 -6.68 4.55 1.20
CA ALA A 21 -5.76 5.66 1.01
C ALA A 21 -4.28 5.22 1.07
N ILE A 22 -3.95 4.33 2.02
CA ILE A 22 -2.60 3.76 2.15
C ILE A 22 -2.24 2.90 0.92
N ALA A 23 -3.16 2.06 0.44
CA ALA A 23 -2.94 1.22 -0.74
C ALA A 23 -2.65 2.06 -1.99
N VAL A 24 -3.40 3.15 -2.21
CA VAL A 24 -3.17 4.09 -3.32
C VAL A 24 -1.79 4.73 -3.22
N GLU A 25 -1.40 5.17 -2.03
CA GLU A 25 -0.12 5.83 -1.83
C GLU A 25 1.08 4.87 -2.03
N LEU A 26 0.93 3.60 -1.63
CA LEU A 26 1.94 2.56 -1.88
C LEU A 26 2.16 2.31 -3.38
N VAL A 27 1.10 2.31 -4.20
CA VAL A 27 1.21 2.21 -5.67
C VAL A 27 1.97 3.39 -6.25
N ARG A 28 1.62 4.62 -5.84
CA ARG A 28 2.26 5.85 -6.33
C ARG A 28 3.77 5.87 -6.09
N GLN A 29 4.20 5.30 -4.96
CA GLN A 29 5.61 5.24 -4.58
C GLN A 29 6.36 4.02 -5.17
N LYS A 30 5.74 3.31 -6.13
CA LYS A 30 6.29 2.12 -6.79
C LYS A 30 6.59 0.97 -5.83
N SER A 31 5.86 0.89 -4.73
CA SER A 31 5.89 -0.28 -3.85
C SER A 31 4.88 -1.32 -4.33
N ARG A 32 5.19 -2.60 -4.10
CA ARG A 32 4.26 -3.69 -4.40
C ARG A 32 3.41 -3.93 -3.15
N PHE A 33 2.15 -4.27 -3.33
CA PHE A 33 1.26 -4.54 -2.21
C PHE A 33 0.33 -5.71 -2.54
N VAL A 34 -0.13 -6.39 -1.51
CA VAL A 34 -1.12 -7.46 -1.59
C VAL A 34 -2.33 -7.03 -0.77
N LEU A 35 -3.51 -7.16 -1.38
CA LEU A 35 -4.78 -6.92 -0.74
C LEU A 35 -5.35 -8.23 -0.22
N LYS A 36 -5.92 -8.20 0.98
CA LYS A 36 -6.61 -9.33 1.59
C LYS A 36 -7.83 -8.85 2.39
#